data_AF-A0A255SA29-F1
#
_entry.id   AF-A0A255SA29-F1
#
_cell.length_a   1.000
_cell.length_b   1.000
_cell.length_c   1.000
_cell.angle_alpha   90.00
_cell.angle_beta   90.00
_cell.angle_gamma   90.00
#
_symmetry.space_group_name_H-M   'P 1'
#
loop_
_entity.id
_entity.type
_entity.pdbx_description
1 polymer ?
#
loop_
_entity_poly.entity_id
_entity_poly.type
_entity_poly.pdbx_seq_one_letter_code
_entity_poly.pdbx_strand_id
1 'polypeptide(L)'
;MTAQTLREWFTTFNAQYFGNTLPEPHFVVNHAKRTLGQFSCHKVRRGLLPGRWKTTDYTIKVSEFYHTSDHDRQSVLLHEMIHFYIAYTQTRDTSAHGKVFRQWMQRLNADGWNITITSRNAMLATVPTTDKQQYLLLAIRLSNGKCYLSVVNPAYRHHLEQMIHNHCQADEFHWLRTNDSRYAGWSAVRTLRGRHITQDEWERLMSETVIL
;
A
#
# COMPACT_ATOMS: atom_id res chain seq x y z
N MET A 1 -7.70 -18.57 -3.25
CA MET A 1 -6.85 -18.91 -4.42
C MET A 1 -5.53 -19.50 -3.96
N THR A 2 -4.88 -20.37 -4.74
CA THR A 2 -3.54 -20.92 -4.46
C THR A 2 -2.51 -20.44 -5.49
N ALA A 3 -1.21 -20.63 -5.20
CA ALA A 3 -0.15 -20.35 -6.18
C ALA A 3 -0.27 -21.20 -7.45
N GLN A 4 -0.80 -22.42 -7.33
CA GLN A 4 -1.05 -23.31 -8.47
C GLN A 4 -2.18 -22.79 -9.37
N THR A 5 -3.27 -22.28 -8.79
CA THR A 5 -4.33 -21.59 -9.54
C THR A 5 -3.78 -20.38 -10.28
N LEU A 6 -2.90 -19.61 -9.63
CA LEU A 6 -2.27 -18.43 -10.25
C LEU A 6 -1.37 -18.82 -11.43
N ARG A 7 -0.65 -19.94 -11.31
CA ARG A 7 0.15 -20.52 -12.41
C ARG A 7 -0.74 -20.92 -13.59
N GLU A 8 -1.85 -21.61 -13.35
CA GLU A 8 -2.77 -22.06 -14.41
C GLU A 8 -3.37 -20.88 -15.19
N TRP A 9 -3.81 -19.84 -14.48
CA TRP A 9 -4.25 -18.60 -15.11
C TRP A 9 -3.14 -17.91 -15.88
N PHE A 10 -1.94 -17.82 -15.30
CA PHE A 10 -0.77 -17.25 -15.99
C PHE A 10 -0.47 -17.99 -17.29
N THR A 11 -0.43 -19.33 -17.28
CA THR A 11 -0.17 -20.13 -18.48
C THR A 11 -1.22 -19.86 -19.55
N THR A 12 -2.50 -19.81 -19.17
CA THR A 12 -3.61 -19.53 -20.08
C THR A 12 -3.46 -18.12 -20.70
N PHE A 13 -3.23 -17.11 -19.87
CA PHE A 13 -3.11 -15.72 -20.34
C PHE A 13 -1.82 -15.47 -21.12
N ASN A 14 -0.72 -16.13 -20.78
CA ASN A 14 0.53 -16.03 -21.51
C ASN A 14 0.35 -16.55 -22.94
N ALA A 15 -0.33 -17.68 -23.10
CA ALA A 15 -0.69 -18.20 -24.41
C ALA A 15 -1.63 -17.27 -25.16
N GLN A 16 -2.69 -16.79 -24.50
CA GLN A 16 -3.76 -16.03 -25.14
C GLN A 16 -3.34 -14.61 -25.55
N TYR A 17 -2.59 -13.91 -24.70
CA TYR A 17 -2.34 -12.47 -24.87
C TYR A 17 -0.87 -12.12 -25.13
N PHE A 18 0.06 -12.94 -24.65
CA PHE A 18 1.50 -12.65 -24.68
C PHE A 18 2.29 -13.62 -25.57
N GLY A 19 1.61 -14.47 -26.35
CA GLY A 19 2.23 -15.37 -27.33
C GLY A 19 3.23 -16.36 -26.74
N ASN A 20 3.01 -16.80 -25.50
CA ASN A 20 3.92 -17.65 -24.73
C ASN A 20 5.35 -17.07 -24.58
N THR A 21 5.49 -15.75 -24.62
CA THR A 21 6.82 -15.10 -24.53
C THR A 21 7.30 -14.92 -23.10
N LEU A 22 6.40 -14.88 -22.11
CA LEU A 22 6.80 -14.67 -20.71
C LEU A 22 7.32 -15.97 -20.11
N PRO A 23 8.52 -16.00 -19.51
CA PRO A 23 8.96 -17.14 -18.72
C PRO A 23 8.15 -17.27 -17.44
N GLU A 24 8.07 -18.47 -16.87
CA GLU A 24 7.33 -18.68 -15.64
C GLU A 24 7.97 -17.91 -14.46
N PRO A 25 7.20 -17.04 -13.76
CA PRO A 25 7.66 -16.35 -12.58
C PRO A 25 7.41 -17.17 -11.30
N HIS A 26 8.01 -16.73 -10.18
CA HIS A 26 7.60 -17.21 -8.87
C HIS A 26 6.23 -16.64 -8.49
N PHE A 27 5.30 -17.51 -8.14
CA PHE A 27 3.94 -17.13 -7.74
C PHE A 27 3.81 -17.08 -6.22
N VAL A 28 3.26 -15.97 -5.71
CA VAL A 28 2.99 -15.80 -4.27
C VAL A 28 1.55 -15.36 -4.07
N VAL A 29 0.84 -16.10 -3.23
CA VAL A 29 -0.46 -15.66 -2.70
C VAL A 29 -0.24 -15.19 -1.27
N ASN A 30 -0.68 -13.96 -0.95
CA ASN A 30 -0.51 -13.37 0.38
C ASN A 30 -1.80 -12.72 0.89
N HIS A 31 -1.76 -12.09 2.07
CA HIS A 31 -2.88 -11.33 2.64
C HIS A 31 -2.55 -9.84 2.77
N ALA A 32 -1.90 -9.25 1.76
CA ALA A 32 -1.53 -7.84 1.80
C ALA A 32 -2.77 -6.92 1.68
N LYS A 33 -3.01 -6.07 2.68
CA LYS A 33 -4.17 -5.15 2.70
C LYS A 33 -4.07 -3.98 1.72
N ARG A 34 -2.84 -3.54 1.39
CA ARG A 34 -2.62 -2.27 0.67
C ARG A 34 -2.53 -2.44 -0.85
N THR A 35 -2.36 -3.66 -1.32
CA THR A 35 -2.04 -3.99 -2.72
C THR A 35 -2.78 -5.25 -3.12
N LEU A 36 -3.51 -5.21 -4.23
CA LEU A 36 -4.18 -6.39 -4.79
C LEU A 36 -3.19 -7.29 -5.54
N GLY A 37 -2.22 -6.70 -6.22
CA GLY A 37 -1.17 -7.40 -6.98
C GLY A 37 0.19 -6.72 -6.84
N GLN A 38 1.25 -7.45 -7.17
CA GLN A 38 2.60 -6.91 -7.31
C GLN A 38 3.45 -7.77 -8.25
N PHE A 39 4.04 -7.15 -9.27
CA PHE A 39 5.17 -7.67 -10.03
C PHE A 39 6.51 -7.13 -9.52
N SER A 40 7.55 -7.98 -9.49
CA SER A 40 8.93 -7.57 -9.24
C SER A 40 9.94 -8.40 -10.05
N CYS A 41 11.08 -7.80 -10.36
CA CYS A 41 12.23 -8.48 -10.99
C CYS A 41 13.54 -7.80 -10.58
N HIS A 42 14.65 -8.52 -10.76
CA HIS A 42 16.00 -8.02 -10.55
C HIS A 42 16.56 -7.50 -11.88
N LYS A 43 17.31 -6.39 -11.86
CA LYS A 43 18.05 -5.90 -13.03
C LYS A 43 19.51 -6.27 -12.88
N VAL A 44 20.03 -7.04 -13.82
CA VAL A 44 21.44 -7.46 -13.84
C VAL A 44 22.09 -7.03 -15.14
N ARG A 45 23.38 -6.67 -15.08
CA ARG A 45 24.13 -6.22 -16.25
C ARG A 45 24.30 -7.39 -17.23
N ARG A 46 24.06 -7.15 -18.51
CA ARG A 46 24.23 -8.13 -19.58
C ARG A 46 25.57 -7.92 -20.26
N GLY A 47 26.56 -8.70 -19.84
CA GLY A 47 27.92 -8.69 -20.40
C GLY A 47 28.75 -7.49 -19.93
N LEU A 48 29.91 -7.31 -20.56
CA LEU A 48 30.90 -6.30 -20.17
C LEU A 48 30.56 -4.89 -20.70
N LEU A 49 29.64 -4.74 -21.64
CA LEU A 49 29.29 -3.43 -22.20
C LEU A 49 28.42 -2.60 -21.23
N PRO A 50 28.68 -1.29 -21.07
CA PRO A 50 27.83 -0.39 -20.29
C PRO A 50 26.42 -0.30 -20.90
N GLY A 51 25.40 -0.14 -20.05
CA GLY A 51 24.03 0.15 -20.50
C GLY A 51 23.21 -1.04 -21.01
N ARG A 52 23.80 -2.23 -21.14
CA ARG A 52 23.04 -3.45 -21.43
C ARG A 52 22.59 -4.12 -20.14
N TRP A 53 21.28 -4.25 -19.96
CA TRP A 53 20.67 -4.88 -18.80
C TRP A 53 19.84 -6.08 -19.23
N LYS A 54 19.61 -7.02 -18.33
CA LYS A 54 18.56 -8.04 -18.42
C LYS A 54 17.81 -8.08 -17.11
N THR A 55 16.55 -8.49 -17.15
CA THR A 55 15.77 -8.77 -15.96
C THR A 55 15.88 -10.25 -15.59
N THR A 56 15.84 -10.56 -14.30
CA THR A 56 15.84 -11.93 -13.74
C THR A 56 14.90 -11.98 -12.53
N ASP A 57 14.73 -13.18 -11.95
CA ASP A 57 14.06 -13.38 -10.65
C ASP A 57 12.64 -12.78 -10.61
N TYR A 58 11.85 -13.14 -11.62
CA TYR A 58 10.48 -12.64 -11.79
C TYR A 58 9.58 -13.19 -10.70
N THR A 59 8.80 -12.32 -10.06
CA THR A 59 7.81 -12.71 -9.06
C THR A 59 6.50 -11.98 -9.33
N ILE A 60 5.38 -12.70 -9.29
CA ILE A 60 4.03 -12.14 -9.27
C ILE A 60 3.38 -12.51 -7.95
N LYS A 61 2.84 -11.51 -7.26
CA LYS A 61 2.08 -11.67 -6.03
C LYS A 61 0.65 -11.23 -6.24
N VAL A 62 -0.31 -11.95 -5.67
CA VAL A 62 -1.72 -11.56 -5.60
C VAL A 62 -2.23 -11.71 -4.17
N SER A 63 -3.00 -10.73 -3.70
CA SER A 63 -3.55 -10.69 -2.35
C SER A 63 -4.92 -11.34 -2.28
N GLU A 64 -5.09 -12.24 -1.31
CA GLU A 64 -6.36 -12.84 -0.89
C GLU A 64 -6.97 -12.13 0.31
N PHE A 65 -6.53 -10.91 0.64
CA PHE A 65 -7.09 -10.18 1.77
C PHE A 65 -8.56 -9.80 1.56
N TYR A 66 -8.97 -9.53 0.32
CA TYR A 66 -10.33 -9.14 -0.02
C TYR A 66 -11.09 -10.29 -0.69
N HIS A 67 -12.37 -10.40 -0.36
CA HIS A 67 -13.29 -11.30 -1.04
C HIS A 67 -13.73 -10.69 -2.38
N THR A 68 -12.92 -10.91 -3.41
CA THR A 68 -13.23 -10.52 -4.80
C THR A 68 -13.64 -11.74 -5.64
N SER A 69 -14.18 -11.49 -6.83
CA SER A 69 -14.46 -12.57 -7.79
C SER A 69 -13.16 -13.09 -8.42
N ASP A 70 -13.21 -14.27 -9.03
CA ASP A 70 -12.07 -14.79 -9.79
C ASP A 70 -11.74 -13.93 -11.00
N HIS A 71 -12.74 -13.34 -11.66
CA HIS A 71 -12.55 -12.39 -12.75
C HIS A 71 -11.77 -11.14 -12.32
N ASP A 72 -12.04 -10.62 -11.11
CA ASP A 72 -11.28 -9.49 -10.56
C ASP A 72 -9.84 -9.89 -10.25
N ARG A 73 -9.61 -11.08 -9.66
CA ARG A 73 -8.25 -11.59 -9.39
C ARG A 73 -7.48 -11.84 -10.68
N GLN A 74 -8.14 -12.36 -11.71
CA GLN A 74 -7.57 -12.54 -13.05
C GLN A 74 -7.21 -11.20 -13.68
N SER A 75 -8.07 -10.18 -13.53
CA SER A 75 -7.77 -8.81 -13.98
C SER A 75 -6.56 -8.21 -13.24
N VAL A 76 -6.41 -8.50 -11.94
CA VAL A 76 -5.21 -8.13 -11.17
C VAL A 76 -3.97 -8.88 -11.67
N LEU A 77 -4.06 -10.19 -11.93
CA LEU A 77 -2.96 -10.95 -12.52
C LEU A 77 -2.53 -10.36 -13.88
N LEU A 78 -3.50 -10.04 -14.76
CA LEU A 78 -3.22 -9.43 -16.05
C LEU A 78 -2.55 -8.05 -15.91
N HIS A 79 -2.93 -7.25 -14.90
CA HIS A 79 -2.21 -6.00 -14.57
C HIS A 79 -0.73 -6.27 -14.33
N GLU A 80 -0.42 -7.24 -13.48
CA GLU A 80 0.96 -7.60 -13.15
C GLU A 80 1.70 -8.24 -14.35
N MET A 81 1.00 -8.98 -15.20
CA MET A 81 1.57 -9.55 -16.43
C MET A 81 1.92 -8.48 -17.46
N ILE A 82 1.20 -7.36 -17.54
CA ILE A 82 1.58 -6.23 -18.40
C ILE A 82 2.91 -5.63 -17.91
N HIS A 83 3.07 -5.40 -16.59
CA HIS A 83 4.34 -4.94 -16.02
C HIS A 83 5.47 -5.92 -16.34
N PHE A 84 5.20 -7.21 -16.18
CA PHE A 84 6.14 -8.26 -16.49
C PHE A 84 6.56 -8.22 -17.98
N TYR A 85 5.61 -8.15 -18.89
CA TYR A 85 5.88 -8.07 -20.32
C TYR A 85 6.75 -6.88 -20.71
N ILE A 86 6.41 -5.69 -20.20
CA ILE A 86 7.19 -4.47 -20.45
C ILE A 86 8.62 -4.61 -19.92
N ALA A 87 8.79 -5.15 -18.71
CA ALA A 87 10.10 -5.37 -18.10
C ALA A 87 10.93 -6.42 -18.87
N TYR A 88 10.31 -7.55 -19.22
CA TYR A 88 10.95 -8.68 -19.89
C TYR A 88 11.41 -8.32 -21.31
N THR A 89 10.56 -7.66 -22.07
CA THR A 89 10.87 -7.19 -23.44
C THR A 89 11.76 -5.95 -23.47
N GLN A 90 12.02 -5.35 -22.30
CA GLN A 90 12.77 -4.09 -22.16
C GLN A 90 12.15 -2.94 -22.95
N THR A 91 10.83 -2.98 -23.15
CA THR A 91 10.10 -1.94 -23.84
C THR A 91 10.14 -0.67 -23.00
N ARG A 92 10.60 0.43 -23.58
CA ARG A 92 10.64 1.73 -22.89
C ARG A 92 9.24 2.30 -22.79
N ASP A 93 8.73 2.42 -21.56
CA ASP A 93 7.50 3.17 -21.28
C ASP A 93 7.82 4.56 -20.71
N THR A 94 6.80 5.43 -20.71
CA THR A 94 6.83 6.81 -20.23
C THR A 94 6.70 6.93 -18.70
N SER A 95 6.13 5.93 -18.04
CA SER A 95 6.04 5.78 -16.59
C SER A 95 5.64 4.33 -16.26
N ALA A 96 5.46 3.98 -14.98
CA ALA A 96 5.02 2.63 -14.59
C ALA A 96 3.69 2.21 -15.26
N HIS A 97 2.78 3.15 -15.45
CA HIS A 97 1.51 2.96 -16.18
C HIS A 97 1.42 3.95 -17.33
N GLY A 98 2.46 3.97 -18.16
CA GLY A 98 2.62 4.90 -19.27
C GLY A 98 1.80 4.51 -20.51
N LYS A 99 2.19 5.05 -21.67
CA LYS A 99 1.51 4.80 -22.95
C LYS A 99 1.45 3.31 -23.29
N VAL A 100 2.55 2.57 -23.12
CA VAL A 100 2.59 1.14 -23.50
C VAL A 100 1.71 0.33 -22.56
N PHE A 101 1.81 0.54 -21.25
CA PHE A 101 0.93 -0.11 -20.28
C PHE A 101 -0.55 0.15 -20.59
N ARG A 102 -0.92 1.41 -20.85
CA ARG A 102 -2.30 1.80 -21.12
C ARG A 102 -2.84 1.18 -22.40
N GLN A 103 -2.03 1.03 -23.44
CA GLN A 103 -2.43 0.36 -24.68
C GLN A 103 -2.74 -1.12 -24.43
N TRP A 104 -1.87 -1.82 -23.69
CA TRP A 104 -2.13 -3.21 -23.30
C TRP A 104 -3.39 -3.34 -22.44
N MET A 105 -3.53 -2.47 -21.44
CA MET A 105 -4.71 -2.42 -20.58
C MET A 105 -5.99 -2.19 -21.38
N GLN A 106 -6.01 -1.23 -22.31
CA GLN A 106 -7.16 -0.95 -23.16
C GLN A 106 -7.53 -2.14 -24.03
N ARG A 107 -6.54 -2.82 -24.63
CA ARG A 107 -6.75 -4.03 -25.43
C ARG A 107 -7.40 -5.13 -24.58
N LEU A 108 -6.83 -5.45 -23.43
CA LEU A 108 -7.38 -6.50 -22.56
C LEU A 108 -8.75 -6.12 -22.00
N ASN A 109 -8.99 -4.86 -21.66
CA ASN A 109 -10.32 -4.43 -21.21
C ASN A 109 -11.36 -4.50 -22.33
N ALA A 110 -10.96 -4.31 -23.60
CA ALA A 110 -11.85 -4.53 -24.75
C ALA A 110 -12.22 -6.02 -24.90
N ASP A 111 -11.37 -6.93 -24.43
CA ASP A 111 -11.62 -8.39 -24.37
C ASP A 111 -12.43 -8.81 -23.12
N GLY A 112 -12.92 -7.83 -22.32
CA GLY A 112 -13.83 -8.08 -21.19
C GLY A 112 -13.16 -8.13 -19.80
N TRP A 113 -11.90 -7.72 -19.68
CA TRP A 113 -11.22 -7.60 -18.38
C TRP A 113 -11.46 -6.27 -17.68
N ASN A 114 -11.26 -6.23 -16.36
CA ASN A 114 -11.47 -5.06 -15.52
C ASN A 114 -10.13 -4.52 -14.95
N ILE A 115 -9.13 -4.35 -15.81
CA ILE A 115 -7.81 -3.86 -15.41
C ILE A 115 -7.89 -2.36 -15.14
N THR A 116 -7.44 -1.92 -13.95
CA THR A 116 -7.41 -0.51 -13.56
C THR A 116 -6.02 -0.08 -13.10
N ILE A 117 -5.72 1.23 -13.23
CA ILE A 117 -4.45 1.84 -12.79
C ILE A 117 -4.56 2.38 -11.36
N THR A 118 -5.75 2.86 -10.98
CA THR A 118 -6.01 3.25 -9.59
C THR A 118 -6.27 1.99 -8.79
N SER A 119 -5.29 1.57 -7.99
CA SER A 119 -5.49 0.66 -6.85
C SER A 119 -6.36 1.36 -5.80
N ARG A 120 -7.65 1.57 -6.14
CA ARG A 120 -8.63 2.13 -5.22
C ARG A 120 -8.98 1.05 -4.19
N ASN A 121 -8.25 1.07 -3.08
CA ASN A 121 -8.71 0.56 -1.79
C ASN A 121 -10.01 1.26 -1.30
N ALA A 122 -10.58 2.19 -2.09
CA ALA A 122 -11.77 2.96 -1.76
C ALA A 122 -13.10 2.34 -2.27
N MET A 123 -13.07 1.26 -3.06
CA MET A 123 -14.29 0.66 -3.65
C MET A 123 -14.62 -0.75 -3.11
N LEU A 124 -13.73 -1.38 -2.35
CA LEU A 124 -14.07 -2.59 -1.62
C LEU A 124 -14.45 -2.18 -0.22
N ALA A 125 -15.76 -2.21 0.06
CA ALA A 125 -16.31 -2.04 1.40
C ALA A 125 -15.46 -2.88 2.36
N THR A 126 -14.66 -2.20 3.18
CA THR A 126 -14.13 -2.79 4.39
C THR A 126 -15.33 -3.35 5.11
N VAL A 127 -15.37 -4.67 5.30
CA VAL A 127 -16.27 -5.30 6.26
C VAL A 127 -16.20 -4.43 7.51
N PRO A 128 -17.32 -3.86 7.98
CA PRO A 128 -17.31 -3.06 9.20
C PRO A 128 -16.96 -4.03 10.32
N THR A 129 -15.68 -4.05 10.70
CA THR A 129 -15.27 -4.73 11.91
C THR A 129 -15.93 -3.96 13.05
N THR A 130 -16.92 -4.59 13.67
CA THR A 130 -17.63 -4.13 14.87
C THR A 130 -16.73 -4.02 16.12
N ASP A 131 -15.41 -4.11 15.95
CA ASP A 131 -14.47 -3.78 17.01
C ASP A 131 -14.48 -2.27 17.21
N LYS A 132 -14.82 -1.84 18.43
CA LYS A 132 -14.64 -0.46 18.88
C LYS A 132 -13.14 -0.15 18.79
N GLN A 133 -12.71 0.36 17.65
CA GLN A 133 -11.32 0.68 17.37
C GLN A 133 -10.86 1.73 18.38
N GLN A 134 -10.06 1.31 19.36
CA GLN A 134 -9.40 2.23 20.30
C GLN A 134 -8.22 2.89 19.61
N TYR A 135 -8.19 4.22 19.64
CA TYR A 135 -7.07 5.04 19.17
C TYR A 135 -6.27 5.52 20.37
N LEU A 136 -4.95 5.37 20.30
CA LEU A 136 -4.01 6.04 21.18
C LEU A 136 -3.62 7.37 20.54
N LEU A 137 -3.91 8.48 21.20
CA LEU A 137 -3.50 9.81 20.75
C LEU A 137 -2.32 10.32 21.57
N LEU A 138 -1.49 11.12 20.92
CA LEU A 138 -0.44 11.92 21.51
C LEU A 138 -0.70 13.39 21.18
N ALA A 139 -1.00 14.18 22.20
CA ALA A 139 -1.12 15.63 22.11
C ALA A 139 0.17 16.26 22.65
N ILE A 140 0.79 17.18 21.91
CA ILE A 140 2.00 17.89 22.33
C ILE A 140 1.79 19.39 22.15
N ARG A 141 2.15 20.17 23.17
CA ARG A 141 2.29 21.63 23.12
C ARG A 141 3.77 21.99 23.16
N LEU A 142 4.24 22.70 22.14
CA LEU A 142 5.63 23.17 22.07
C LEU A 142 5.79 24.52 22.78
N SER A 143 7.02 24.86 23.16
CA SER A 143 7.37 26.13 23.85
C SER A 143 7.03 27.40 23.08
N ASN A 144 6.75 27.29 21.78
CA ASN A 144 6.27 28.41 20.95
C ASN A 144 4.74 28.52 20.90
N GLY A 145 4.03 27.79 21.77
CA GLY A 145 2.56 27.77 21.85
C GLY A 145 1.87 26.93 20.78
N LYS A 146 2.60 26.28 19.87
CA LYS A 146 1.99 25.43 18.83
C LYS A 146 1.57 24.08 19.39
N CYS A 147 0.35 23.68 19.07
CA CYS A 147 -0.25 22.43 19.49
C CYS A 147 -0.29 21.41 18.33
N TYR A 148 0.03 20.16 18.64
CA TYR A 148 0.05 19.06 17.67
C TYR A 148 -0.68 17.84 18.22
N LEU A 149 -1.40 17.15 17.34
CA LEU A 149 -2.11 15.90 17.64
C LEU A 149 -1.68 14.80 16.69
N SER A 150 -1.52 13.59 17.24
CA SER A 150 -1.10 12.41 16.49
C SER A 150 -1.92 11.19 16.91
N VAL A 151 -2.36 10.36 15.96
CA VAL A 151 -2.75 8.97 16.26
C VAL A 151 -1.48 8.13 16.27
N VAL A 152 -1.23 7.39 17.34
CA VAL A 152 0.01 6.66 17.57
C VAL A 152 -0.22 5.16 17.51
N ASN A 153 0.72 4.44 16.91
CA ASN A 153 0.76 2.99 17.06
C ASN A 153 1.17 2.63 18.51
N PRO A 154 0.33 1.92 19.29
CA PRO A 154 0.61 1.66 20.71
C PRO A 154 1.97 1.00 20.99
N ALA A 155 2.48 0.18 20.07
CA ALA A 155 3.79 -0.47 20.22
C ALA A 155 4.97 0.53 20.25
N TYR A 156 4.75 1.78 19.79
CA TYR A 156 5.75 2.83 19.72
C TYR A 156 5.60 3.90 20.83
N ARG A 157 4.66 3.73 21.78
CA ARG A 157 4.43 4.69 22.87
C ARG A 157 5.72 5.04 23.62
N HIS A 158 6.40 4.04 24.16
CA HIS A 158 7.62 4.24 24.96
C HIS A 158 8.76 4.88 24.16
N HIS A 159 8.93 4.48 22.89
CA HIS A 159 9.94 5.07 22.01
C HIS A 159 9.65 6.55 21.75
N LEU A 160 8.40 6.92 21.47
CA LEU A 160 8.01 8.30 21.24
C LEU A 160 8.13 9.14 22.52
N GLU A 161 7.77 8.58 23.67
CA GLU A 161 7.92 9.23 24.95
C GLU A 161 9.39 9.55 25.24
N GLN A 162 10.32 8.61 25.00
CA GLN A 162 11.76 8.87 25.09
C GLN A 162 12.21 9.97 24.11
N MET A 163 11.72 9.95 22.87
CA MET A 163 12.04 10.99 21.89
C MET A 163 11.55 12.38 22.32
N ILE A 164 10.37 12.48 22.96
CA ILE A 164 9.86 13.75 23.46
C ILE A 164 10.81 14.31 24.52
N HIS A 165 11.13 13.50 25.53
CA HIS A 165 12.01 13.91 26.62
C HIS A 165 13.41 14.30 26.14
N ASN A 166 13.96 13.59 25.15
CA ASN A 166 15.34 13.79 24.71
C ASN A 166 15.51 14.87 23.63
N HIS A 167 14.48 15.11 22.82
CA HIS A 167 14.63 15.86 21.56
C HIS A 167 13.54 16.89 21.30
N CYS A 168 12.45 16.92 22.07
CA CYS A 168 11.35 17.84 21.85
C CYS A 168 11.35 18.95 22.91
N GLN A 169 11.31 20.20 22.46
CA GLN A 169 11.03 21.36 23.31
C GLN A 169 9.51 21.44 23.55
N ALA A 170 8.96 20.39 24.17
CA ALA A 170 7.56 20.33 24.55
C ALA A 170 7.40 20.92 25.96
N ASP A 171 6.51 21.89 26.10
CA ASP A 171 6.10 22.38 27.42
C ASP A 171 5.20 21.36 28.11
N GLU A 172 4.40 20.64 27.31
CA GLU A 172 3.41 19.70 27.81
C GLU A 172 3.11 18.65 26.74
N PHE A 173 2.89 17.41 27.16
CA PHE A 173 2.36 16.37 26.30
C PHE A 173 1.43 15.43 27.07
N HIS A 174 0.44 14.87 26.37
CA HIS A 174 -0.58 13.97 26.94
C HIS A 174 -0.78 12.75 26.07
N TRP A 175 -0.86 11.59 26.72
CA TRP A 175 -1.34 10.35 26.12
C TRP A 175 -2.84 10.22 26.38
N LEU A 176 -3.61 10.00 25.33
CA LEU A 176 -5.06 9.92 25.42
C LEU A 176 -5.58 8.64 24.75
N ARG A 177 -6.68 8.08 25.26
CA ARG A 177 -7.41 6.99 24.59
C ARG A 177 -8.80 7.43 24.18
N THR A 178 -9.17 7.14 22.94
CA THR A 178 -10.50 7.45 22.42
C THR A 178 -11.03 6.35 21.51
N ASN A 179 -12.37 6.22 21.47
CA ASN A 179 -13.09 5.40 20.49
C ASN A 179 -13.69 6.24 19.35
N ASP A 180 -13.34 7.53 19.29
CA ASP A 180 -13.98 8.45 18.38
C ASP A 180 -13.57 8.19 16.93
N SER A 181 -14.58 7.87 16.12
CA SER A 181 -14.43 7.55 14.70
C SER A 181 -13.83 8.67 13.85
N ARG A 182 -13.77 9.93 14.34
CA ARG A 182 -13.10 11.04 13.62
C ARG A 182 -11.61 10.76 13.35
N TYR A 183 -11.00 9.85 14.12
CA TYR A 183 -9.61 9.43 13.96
C TYR A 183 -9.41 8.21 13.07
N ALA A 184 -10.48 7.57 12.57
CA ALA A 184 -10.40 6.36 11.75
C ALA A 184 -9.60 6.54 10.44
N GLY A 185 -9.65 7.73 9.85
CA GLY A 185 -8.90 8.08 8.64
C GLY A 185 -7.43 8.45 8.88
N TRP A 186 -6.98 8.55 10.13
CA TRP A 186 -5.63 9.01 10.45
C TRP A 186 -4.63 7.85 10.43
N SER A 187 -3.46 8.09 9.84
CA SER A 187 -2.37 7.12 9.86
C SER A 187 -1.72 7.07 11.25
N ALA A 188 -1.66 5.89 11.86
CA ALA A 188 -0.97 5.68 13.12
C ALA A 188 0.55 5.88 12.96
N VAL A 189 1.10 6.90 13.61
CA VAL A 189 2.51 7.30 13.51
C VAL A 189 3.40 6.42 14.40
N ARG A 190 4.68 6.35 14.02
CA ARG A 190 5.76 5.64 14.73
C ARG A 190 6.96 6.55 15.04
N THR A 191 6.85 7.81 14.65
CA THR A 191 7.86 8.87 14.79
C THR A 191 7.16 10.16 15.22
N LEU A 192 7.91 11.15 15.75
CA LEU A 192 7.36 12.44 16.16
C LEU A 192 6.88 13.23 14.94
N ARG A 193 5.60 13.05 14.62
CA ARG A 193 4.86 13.75 13.56
C ARG A 193 3.44 13.93 14.05
N GLY A 194 2.94 15.15 13.97
CA GLY A 194 1.58 15.48 14.35
C GLY A 194 0.96 16.48 13.39
N ARG A 195 -0.36 16.49 13.34
CA ARG A 195 -1.12 17.55 12.68
C ARG A 195 -1.18 18.74 13.62
N HIS A 196 -0.92 19.94 13.11
CA HIS A 196 -1.15 21.18 13.86
C HIS A 196 -2.64 21.32 14.19
N ILE A 197 -2.96 21.59 15.45
CA ILE A 197 -4.32 21.84 15.92
C ILE A 197 -4.39 23.23 16.56
N THR A 198 -5.58 23.82 16.53
CA THR A 198 -5.86 25.11 17.17
C THR A 198 -5.90 24.97 18.69
N GLN A 199 -5.79 26.10 19.39
CA GLN A 199 -5.92 26.15 20.85
C GLN A 199 -7.31 25.67 21.31
N ASP A 200 -8.38 26.06 20.60
CA ASP A 200 -9.75 25.62 20.88
C ASP A 200 -9.89 24.09 20.73
N GLU A 201 -9.26 23.50 19.71
CA GLU A 201 -9.24 22.04 19.52
C GLU A 201 -8.47 21.33 20.62
N TRP A 202 -7.39 21.94 21.13
CA TRP A 202 -6.62 21.42 22.26
C TRP A 202 -7.46 21.40 23.53
N GLU A 203 -8.11 22.51 23.87
CA GLU A 203 -8.95 22.62 25.07
C GLU A 203 -10.11 21.63 25.03
N ARG A 204 -10.77 21.52 23.86
CA ARG A 204 -11.80 20.51 23.65
C ARG A 204 -11.26 19.09 23.85
N LEU A 205 -10.10 18.78 23.28
CA LEU A 205 -9.47 17.46 23.39
C LEU A 205 -9.16 17.08 24.85
N MET A 206 -8.65 18.03 25.64
CA MET A 206 -8.37 17.83 27.07
C MET A 206 -9.65 17.64 27.91
N SER A 207 -10.77 18.23 27.49
CA SER A 207 -12.06 18.06 28.18
C SER A 207 -12.80 16.75 27.84
N GLU A 208 -12.61 16.23 26.62
CA GLU A 208 -13.39 15.10 26.08
C GLU A 208 -12.74 13.73 26.30
N THR A 209 -11.47 13.68 26.73
CA THR A 209 -10.69 12.44 26.68
C THR A 209 -10.06 12.06 28.02
N VAL A 210 -10.01 10.76 28.31
CA VAL A 210 -9.30 10.25 29.50
C VAL A 210 -7.79 10.32 29.26
N ILE A 211 -7.10 11.05 30.13
CA ILE A 211 -5.64 11.15 30.17
C ILE A 211 -5.06 9.89 30.83
N LEU A 212 -4.02 9.32 30.22
CA LEU A 212 -3.33 8.10 30.66
C LEU A 212 -1.96 8.34 31.29
#